data_AF-A0A529V2S6-F1
#
_entry.id   AF-A0A529V2S6-F1
#
_cell.length_a   1.000
_cell.length_b   1.000
_cell.length_c   1.000
_cell.angle_alpha   90.00
_cell.angle_beta   90.00
_cell.angle_gamma   90.00
#
_symmetry.space_group_name_H-M   'P 1'
#
loop_
_entity.id
_entity.type
_entity.pdbx_description
1 polymer ?
#
loop_
_entity_poly.entity_id
_entity_poly.type
_entity_poly.pdbx_seq_one_letter_code
_entity_poly.pdbx_strand_id
1 'polypeptide(L)'
;MADLDQEGYESRWKLDLAELARAVAGGARLFADGGMVTDYQDVFDREEAAIMADFVRANRDAPPAAMFNQLTMKKRYPRTIPNAADELVLSLFHSACLAGIQFEEAQAAEAAAKAEKEPAGGWPGEQAMKPADAPFAPTGFSPR
;
A
#
# COMPACT_ATOMS: atom_id res chain seq x y z
N MET A 1 -6.98 -9.37 -32.93
CA MET A 1 -7.52 -8.81 -31.68
C MET A 1 -7.10 -9.80 -30.61
N ALA A 2 -5.99 -9.53 -29.92
CA ALA A 2 -5.42 -10.48 -28.96
C ALA A 2 -6.27 -10.42 -27.69
N ASP A 3 -6.88 -11.54 -27.32
CA ASP A 3 -7.45 -11.76 -25.99
C ASP A 3 -6.31 -11.58 -24.99
N LEU A 4 -6.41 -10.52 -24.19
CA LEU A 4 -5.51 -10.31 -23.07
C LEU A 4 -6.04 -11.15 -21.92
N ASP A 5 -5.28 -12.18 -21.53
CA ASP A 5 -5.54 -12.99 -20.36
C ASP A 5 -5.87 -12.10 -19.15
N GLN A 6 -6.84 -12.54 -18.36
CA GLN A 6 -7.41 -11.81 -17.22
C GLN A 6 -6.34 -11.34 -16.21
N GLU A 7 -5.24 -12.09 -16.08
CA GLU A 7 -4.04 -11.71 -15.29
C GLU A 7 -3.30 -10.48 -15.82
N GLY A 8 -3.28 -10.28 -17.15
CA GLY A 8 -2.73 -9.10 -17.79
C GLY A 8 -3.57 -7.85 -17.56
N TYR A 9 -4.89 -8.01 -17.40
CA TYR A 9 -5.79 -6.93 -17.00
C TYR A 9 -5.60 -6.57 -15.52
N GLU A 10 -5.53 -7.55 -14.62
CA GLU A 10 -5.33 -7.27 -13.19
C GLU A 10 -3.98 -6.62 -12.89
N SER A 11 -2.90 -6.98 -13.60
CA SER A 11 -1.60 -6.32 -13.41
C SER A 11 -1.56 -4.87 -13.93
N ARG A 12 -2.39 -4.53 -14.93
CA ARG A 12 -2.42 -3.19 -15.54
C ARG A 12 -3.13 -2.13 -14.69
N TRP A 13 -3.95 -2.55 -13.74
CA TRP A 13 -4.76 -1.69 -12.87
C TRP A 13 -4.47 -1.91 -11.38
N LYS A 14 -3.31 -2.49 -11.03
CA LYS A 14 -2.83 -2.42 -9.65
C LYS A 14 -2.45 -0.97 -9.34
N LEU A 15 -3.46 -0.23 -8.88
CA LEU A 15 -3.31 1.11 -8.31
C LEU A 15 -2.42 1.00 -7.08
N ASP A 16 -1.13 1.20 -7.29
CA ASP A 16 -0.11 1.22 -6.25
C ASP A 16 -0.07 2.61 -5.58
N LEU A 17 0.56 2.71 -4.42
CA LEU A 17 0.76 3.94 -3.66
C LEU A 17 1.28 5.08 -4.54
N ALA A 18 2.20 4.77 -5.45
CA ALA A 18 2.76 5.72 -6.40
C ALA A 18 1.72 6.24 -7.42
N GLU A 19 0.79 5.40 -7.87
CA GLU A 19 -0.28 5.81 -8.79
C GLU A 19 -1.33 6.66 -8.09
N LEU A 20 -1.68 6.32 -6.84
CA LEU A 20 -2.54 7.16 -5.99
C LEU A 20 -1.92 8.55 -5.80
N ALA A 21 -0.66 8.62 -5.38
CA ALA A 21 0.03 9.87 -5.12
C ALA A 21 0.17 10.71 -6.41
N ARG A 22 0.44 10.05 -7.55
CA ARG A 22 0.48 10.70 -8.87
C ARG A 22 -0.89 11.29 -9.25
N ALA A 23 -1.99 10.57 -9.03
CA ALA A 23 -3.32 11.09 -9.33
C ALA A 23 -3.65 12.32 -8.48
N VAL A 24 -3.31 12.30 -7.18
CA VAL A 24 -3.48 13.45 -6.28
C VAL A 24 -2.64 14.64 -6.73
N ALA A 25 -1.39 14.41 -7.13
CA ALA A 25 -0.50 15.44 -7.67
C ALA A 25 -1.04 16.05 -8.98
N GLY A 26 -1.64 15.23 -9.86
CA GLY A 26 -2.33 15.68 -11.06
C GLY A 26 -3.50 16.63 -10.73
N GLY A 27 -4.31 16.28 -9.72
CA GLY A 27 -5.38 17.14 -9.23
C GLY A 27 -4.88 18.45 -8.62
N ALA A 28 -3.78 18.38 -7.87
CA ALA A 28 -3.12 19.56 -7.31
C ALA A 28 -2.64 20.52 -8.40
N ARG A 29 -2.06 19.97 -9.47
CA ARG A 29 -1.59 20.76 -10.61
C ARG A 29 -2.73 21.41 -11.36
N LEU A 30 -3.80 20.66 -11.64
CA LEU A 30 -5.01 21.20 -12.26
C LEU A 30 -5.58 22.38 -11.46
N PHE A 31 -5.60 22.26 -10.12
CA PHE A 31 -6.05 23.35 -9.26
C PHE A 31 -5.11 24.55 -9.33
N ALA A 32 -3.79 24.33 -9.28
CA ALA A 32 -2.79 25.40 -9.35
C ALA A 32 -2.81 26.15 -10.68
N ASP A 33 -3.08 25.45 -11.79
CA ASP A 33 -3.18 26.02 -13.14
C ASP A 33 -4.57 26.68 -13.40
N GLY A 34 -5.45 26.76 -12.39
CA GLY A 34 -6.74 27.45 -12.47
C GLY A 34 -7.84 26.67 -13.19
N GLY A 35 -7.78 25.33 -13.21
CA GLY A 35 -8.79 24.46 -13.81
C GLY A 35 -8.75 24.38 -15.33
N MET A 36 -7.77 25.02 -15.97
CA MET A 36 -7.48 24.81 -17.38
C MET A 36 -6.84 23.43 -17.53
N VAL A 37 -7.36 22.62 -18.46
CA VAL A 37 -6.92 21.24 -18.68
C VAL A 37 -5.49 21.25 -19.23
N THR A 38 -4.49 21.28 -18.35
CA THR A 38 -3.18 20.70 -18.59
C THR A 38 -3.34 19.19 -18.41
N ASP A 39 -2.81 18.38 -19.34
CA ASP A 39 -2.97 16.93 -19.31
C ASP A 39 -2.69 16.39 -17.90
N TYR A 40 -3.73 15.86 -17.25
CA TYR A 40 -3.70 15.34 -15.87
C TYR A 40 -2.61 14.26 -15.68
N GLN A 41 -2.09 13.75 -16.79
CA GLN A 41 -1.14 12.66 -16.86
C GLN A 41 0.34 13.09 -16.74
N ASP A 42 0.71 14.37 -16.85
CA ASP A 42 2.12 14.72 -17.10
C ASP A 42 2.83 15.51 -15.98
N VAL A 43 2.36 15.43 -14.73
CA VAL A 43 3.09 16.05 -13.61
C VAL A 43 4.36 15.27 -13.26
N PHE A 44 4.20 13.95 -13.12
CA PHE A 44 5.29 13.00 -12.91
C PHE A 44 5.00 11.74 -13.71
N ASP A 45 6.01 11.19 -14.37
CA ASP A 45 5.88 9.89 -15.01
C ASP A 45 5.74 8.76 -13.94
N ARG A 46 5.46 7.52 -14.38
CA ARG A 46 5.24 6.39 -13.44
C ARG A 46 6.51 6.08 -12.63
N GLU A 47 7.68 6.21 -13.26
CA GLU A 47 8.97 5.91 -12.65
C GLU A 47 9.36 6.98 -11.62
N GLU A 48 9.11 8.25 -11.93
CA GLU A 48 9.32 9.39 -11.05
C GLU A 48 8.45 9.27 -9.80
N ALA A 49 7.16 8.97 -9.99
CA ALA A 49 6.24 8.74 -8.90
C ALA A 49 6.70 7.56 -8.02
N ALA A 50 7.17 6.46 -8.62
CA ALA A 50 7.68 5.31 -7.87
C ALA A 50 8.93 5.68 -7.05
N ILE A 51 9.91 6.37 -7.65
CA ILE A 51 11.12 6.84 -6.97
C ILE A 51 10.79 7.69 -5.74
N MET A 52 9.83 8.59 -5.90
CA MET A 52 9.41 9.50 -4.85
C MET A 52 8.61 8.78 -3.75
N ALA A 53 7.68 7.90 -4.12
CA ALA A 53 6.92 7.10 -3.16
C ALA A 53 7.82 6.19 -2.32
N ASP A 54 8.82 5.53 -2.95
CA ASP A 54 9.81 4.73 -2.24
C ASP A 54 10.63 5.55 -1.25
N PHE A 55 10.99 6.78 -1.63
CA PHE A 55 11.71 7.69 -0.74
C PHE A 55 10.86 8.05 0.50
N VAL A 56 9.58 8.39 0.31
CA VAL A 56 8.68 8.72 1.43
C VAL A 56 8.45 7.50 2.33
N ARG A 57 8.29 6.31 1.75
CA ARG A 57 8.14 5.06 2.51
C ARG A 57 9.34 4.81 3.43
N ALA A 58 10.56 5.12 2.96
CA ALA A 58 11.78 5.02 3.75
C ALA A 58 12.03 6.20 4.71
N ASN A 59 11.46 7.38 4.44
CA ASN A 59 11.75 8.63 5.16
C ASN A 59 10.46 9.44 5.42
N ARG A 60 9.60 8.95 6.31
CA ARG A 60 8.26 9.52 6.55
C ARG A 60 8.27 10.95 7.08
N ASP A 61 9.30 11.31 7.84
CA ASP A 61 9.44 12.64 8.45
C ASP A 61 10.22 13.63 7.56
N ALA A 62 10.65 13.20 6.38
CA ALA A 62 11.39 14.07 5.48
C ALA A 62 10.49 15.17 4.92
N PRO A 63 11.00 16.40 4.72
CA PRO A 63 10.22 17.46 4.09
C PRO A 63 9.92 17.12 2.63
N PRO A 64 8.79 17.58 2.04
CA PRO A 64 8.43 17.32 0.64
C PRO A 64 9.53 17.70 -0.36
N ALA A 65 10.30 18.76 -0.08
CA ALA A 65 11.42 19.17 -0.90
C ALA A 65 12.56 18.12 -0.98
N ALA A 66 12.74 17.30 0.06
CA ALA A 66 13.77 16.24 0.06
C ALA A 66 13.45 15.14 -0.95
N MET A 67 12.17 14.80 -1.12
CA MET A 67 11.69 13.86 -2.12
C MET A 67 11.99 14.35 -3.54
N PHE A 68 11.74 15.63 -3.83
CA PHE A 68 12.08 16.24 -5.12
C PHE A 68 13.60 16.26 -5.35
N ASN A 69 14.40 16.60 -4.33
CA ASN A 69 15.85 16.53 -4.41
C ASN A 69 16.34 15.11 -4.73
N GLN A 70 15.74 14.08 -4.11
CA GLN A 70 16.07 12.69 -4.42
C GLN A 70 15.75 12.33 -5.87
N LEU A 71 14.62 12.82 -6.40
CA LEU A 71 14.27 12.61 -7.80
C LEU A 71 15.30 13.25 -8.74
N THR A 72 15.64 14.53 -8.50
CA THR A 72 16.63 15.24 -9.33
C THR A 72 18.02 14.58 -9.28
N MET A 73 18.41 13.99 -8.13
CA MET A 73 19.64 13.22 -8.01
C MET A 73 19.61 11.91 -8.81
N LYS A 74 18.49 11.17 -8.80
CA LYS A 74 18.37 9.90 -9.54
C LYS A 74 18.26 10.11 -11.05
N LYS A 75 17.42 11.04 -11.52
CA LYS A 75 17.21 11.29 -12.96
C LYS A 75 18.14 12.35 -13.56
N ARG A 76 18.99 13.00 -12.76
CA ARG A 76 19.94 14.05 -13.16
C ARG A 76 19.28 15.25 -13.85
N TYR A 77 18.13 15.68 -13.33
CA TYR A 77 17.48 16.89 -13.83
C TYR A 77 18.29 18.15 -13.49
N PRO A 78 18.23 19.20 -14.34
CA PRO A 78 18.81 20.49 -13.98
C PRO A 78 18.16 21.00 -12.69
N ARG A 79 18.97 21.62 -11.81
CA ARG A 79 18.49 22.18 -10.55
C ARG A 79 17.54 23.34 -10.83
N THR A 80 16.25 23.07 -10.84
CA THR A 80 15.18 24.06 -10.86
C THR A 80 14.70 24.31 -9.44
N ILE A 81 14.45 25.58 -9.12
CA ILE A 81 13.83 25.97 -7.85
C ILE A 81 12.32 25.77 -8.04
N PRO A 82 11.65 24.93 -7.22
CA PRO A 82 10.20 24.76 -7.27
C PRO A 82 9.49 26.10 -7.08
N ASN A 83 8.47 26.38 -7.89
CA ASN A 83 7.58 27.51 -7.65
C ASN A 83 6.46 27.12 -6.66
N ALA A 84 5.59 28.07 -6.28
CA ALA A 84 4.49 27.80 -5.33
C ALA A 84 3.51 26.71 -5.79
N ALA A 85 3.27 26.57 -7.11
CA ALA A 85 2.43 25.51 -7.66
C ALA A 85 3.14 24.14 -7.53
N ASP A 86 4.44 24.09 -7.79
CA ASP A 86 5.23 22.87 -7.63
C ASP A 86 5.32 22.47 -6.15
N GLU A 87 5.46 23.43 -5.24
CA GLU A 87 5.41 23.18 -3.79
C GLU A 87 4.07 22.58 -3.34
N LEU A 88 2.95 23.10 -3.85
CA LEU A 88 1.62 22.55 -3.59
C LEU A 88 1.51 21.11 -4.09
N VAL A 89 1.94 20.87 -5.32
CA VAL A 89 1.94 19.54 -5.95
C VAL A 89 2.79 18.54 -5.15
N LEU A 90 4.01 18.91 -4.79
CA LEU A 90 4.92 18.07 -4.01
C LEU A 90 4.37 17.79 -2.61
N SER A 91 3.75 18.78 -1.97
CA SER A 91 3.15 18.63 -0.64
C SER A 91 1.96 17.68 -0.64
N LEU A 92 1.11 17.77 -1.66
CA LEU A 92 -0.05 16.88 -1.80
C LEU A 92 0.36 15.47 -2.22
N PHE A 93 1.35 15.31 -3.09
CA PHE A 93 1.96 14.02 -3.39
C PHE A 93 2.48 13.35 -2.11
N HIS A 94 3.28 14.07 -1.32
CA HIS A 94 3.85 13.59 -0.07
C HIS A 94 2.77 13.16 0.92
N SER A 95 1.75 14.00 1.10
CA SER A 95 0.62 13.72 2.00
C SER A 95 -0.18 12.49 1.55
N ALA A 96 -0.36 12.30 0.24
CA ALA A 96 -1.02 11.12 -0.32
C ALA A 96 -0.20 9.84 -0.05
N CYS A 97 1.13 9.90 -0.19
CA CYS A 97 1.99 8.78 0.19
C CYS A 97 1.86 8.42 1.67
N LEU A 98 1.90 9.40 2.58
CA LEU A 98 1.74 9.15 4.01
C LEU A 98 0.38 8.54 4.35
N ALA A 99 -0.71 9.08 3.78
CA ALA A 99 -2.05 8.55 3.99
C ALA A 99 -2.19 7.11 3.46
N GLY A 100 -1.63 6.82 2.29
CA GLY A 100 -1.64 5.47 1.73
C GLY A 100 -0.84 4.48 2.56
N ILE A 101 0.33 4.87 3.08
CA ILE A 101 1.13 4.05 4.00
C ILE A 101 0.34 3.75 5.28
N GLN A 102 -0.28 4.76 5.90
CA GLN A 102 -1.10 4.57 7.09
C GLN A 102 -2.28 3.61 6.83
N PHE A 103 -2.87 3.70 5.64
CA PHE A 103 -3.94 2.80 5.24
C PHE A 103 -3.47 1.35 5.04
N GLU A 104 -2.31 1.14 4.41
CA GLU A 104 -1.68 -0.19 4.29
C GLU A 104 -1.38 -0.79 5.67
N GLU A 105 -0.87 0.00 6.61
CA GLU A 105 -0.59 -0.42 7.98
C GLU A 105 -1.86 -0.76 8.76
N ALA A 106 -2.91 0.06 8.64
CA ALA A 106 -4.20 -0.20 9.26
C ALA A 106 -4.83 -1.50 8.74
N GLN A 107 -4.76 -1.73 7.42
CA GLN A 107 -5.24 -2.99 6.83
C GLN A 107 -4.43 -4.20 7.31
N ALA A 108 -3.11 -4.09 7.39
CA ALA A 108 -2.28 -5.18 7.92
C ALA A 108 -2.60 -5.48 9.39
N ALA A 109 -2.84 -4.46 10.21
CA ALA A 109 -3.26 -4.61 11.59
C ALA A 109 -4.66 -5.25 11.72
N GLU A 110 -5.63 -4.85 10.89
CA GLU A 110 -6.95 -5.46 10.85
C GLU A 110 -6.89 -6.93 10.42
N ALA A 111 -6.06 -7.26 9.44
CA ALA A 111 -5.87 -8.65 8.99
C ALA A 111 -5.23 -9.51 10.08
N ALA A 112 -4.20 -9.00 10.77
CA ALA A 112 -3.58 -9.68 11.91
C ALA A 112 -4.59 -9.90 13.06
N ALA A 113 -5.40 -8.88 13.37
CA ALA A 113 -6.44 -8.98 14.40
C ALA A 113 -7.56 -9.96 14.01
N LYS A 114 -7.86 -10.14 12.72
CA LYS A 114 -8.79 -11.18 12.25
C LYS A 114 -8.18 -12.57 12.33
N ALA A 115 -6.90 -12.73 11.99
CA ALA A 115 -6.18 -14.00 12.12
C ALA A 115 -6.05 -14.44 13.60
N GLU A 116 -5.82 -13.51 14.53
CA GLU A 116 -5.86 -13.80 15.97
C GLU A 116 -7.26 -14.17 16.49
N LYS A 117 -8.32 -13.72 15.80
CA LYS A 117 -9.72 -14.01 16.14
C LYS A 117 -10.27 -15.26 15.44
N GLU A 118 -9.53 -15.90 14.54
CA GLU A 118 -9.91 -17.23 14.07
C GLU A 118 -9.82 -18.19 15.27
N PRO A 119 -10.96 -18.79 15.68
CA PRO A 119 -11.07 -19.36 17.01
C PRO A 119 -10.21 -20.60 17.13
N ALA A 120 -9.37 -20.62 18.17
CA ALA A 120 -8.84 -21.85 18.71
C ALA A 120 -10.02 -22.77 19.12
N GLY A 121 -10.34 -23.73 18.26
CA GLY A 121 -10.87 -25.04 18.64
C GLY A 121 -12.35 -25.12 19.03
N GLY A 122 -13.18 -25.36 18.02
CA GLY A 122 -14.26 -26.34 18.12
C GLY A 122 -15.65 -25.86 18.51
N TRP A 123 -16.66 -26.32 17.76
CA TRP A 123 -18.06 -26.21 18.20
C TRP A 123 -18.19 -27.00 19.51
N PRO A 124 -18.90 -26.51 20.54
CA PRO A 124 -19.24 -27.28 21.76
C PRO A 124 -19.70 -28.75 21.57
N GLY A 125 -20.19 -29.13 20.38
CA GLY A 125 -20.62 -30.50 20.05
C GLY A 125 -19.48 -31.43 19.61
N GLU A 126 -18.29 -30.90 19.37
CA GLU A 126 -17.13 -31.67 18.91
C GLU A 126 -16.58 -32.58 20.03
N GLN A 127 -16.80 -32.22 21.29
CA GLN A 127 -16.56 -33.12 22.44
C GLN A 127 -17.67 -34.16 22.62
N ALA A 128 -18.89 -33.88 22.16
CA ALA A 128 -20.02 -34.82 22.25
C ALA A 128 -20.00 -35.93 21.18
N MET A 129 -19.26 -35.71 20.08
CA MET A 129 -19.03 -36.73 19.04
C MET A 129 -17.77 -37.58 19.26
N LYS A 130 -16.98 -37.29 20.30
CA LYS A 130 -15.87 -38.19 20.66
C LYS A 130 -16.47 -39.48 21.22
N PRO A 131 -16.21 -40.64 20.60
CA PRO A 131 -16.66 -41.91 21.16
C PRO A 131 -16.08 -42.02 22.57
N ALA A 132 -16.94 -42.23 23.57
CA ALA A 132 -16.50 -42.50 24.93
C ALA A 132 -15.56 -43.70 24.89
N ASP A 133 -14.37 -43.57 25.49
CA ASP A 133 -13.44 -44.69 25.61
C ASP A 133 -14.16 -45.91 26.17
N ALA A 134 -14.04 -47.04 25.49
CA ALA A 134 -14.67 -48.28 25.91
C ALA A 134 -14.23 -48.61 27.35
N PRO A 135 -15.13 -49.09 28.23
CA PRO A 135 -14.86 -49.31 29.66
C PRO A 135 -13.77 -50.36 29.98
N PHE A 136 -13.11 -50.92 28.96
CA PHE A 136 -12.05 -51.93 29.06
C PHE A 136 -10.79 -51.57 28.27
N ALA A 137 -10.56 -50.29 27.95
CA ALA A 137 -9.28 -49.88 27.39
C ALA A 137 -8.15 -50.25 28.38
N PRO A 138 -7.16 -51.07 28.01
CA PRO A 138 -6.08 -51.44 28.90
C PRO A 138 -5.28 -50.19 29.25
N THR A 139 -5.41 -49.72 30.48
CA THR A 139 -4.55 -48.67 31.01
C THR A 139 -3.13 -49.23 31.00
N GLY A 140 -2.25 -48.61 30.20
CA GLY A 140 -0.87 -49.05 29.97
C GLY A 140 0.03 -48.91 31.20
N PHE A 141 -0.34 -49.55 32.31
CA PHE A 141 0.50 -49.70 33.48
C PHE A 141 1.42 -50.91 33.26
N SER A 142 2.63 -50.66 32.76
CA SER A 142 3.74 -51.63 32.81
C SER A 142 4.65 -51.28 33.98
N PRO A 143 4.65 -52.05 35.08
CA PRO A 143 5.67 -51.90 36.11
C PRO A 143 6.94 -52.64 35.67
N ARG A 144 8.00 -51.90 35.38
CA ARG A 144 9.40 -52.31 35.58
C ARG A 144 10.23 -51.10 35.98
#